data_AF-A0A843H436-F1
#
_entry.id   AF-A0A843H436-F1
#
_cell.length_a   1.000
_cell.length_b   1.000
_cell.length_c   1.000
_cell.angle_alpha   90.00
_cell.angle_beta   90.00
_cell.angle_gamma   90.00
#
_symmetry.space_group_name_H-M   'P 1'
#
loop_
_entity.id
_entity.type
_entity.pdbx_description
1 polymer ?
#
loop_
_entity_poly.entity_id
_entity_poly.type
_entity_poly.pdbx_seq_one_letter_code
_entity_poly.pdbx_strand_id
1 'polypeptide(L)'
;MKDKKLTNNFKLSEFIKVDPNDYQLALLQLLADNLQLVRDFLQEFALPKKTVSISISSGVRTQADYDRLVKNGYNPSKTSDHFCGLQLLSKPTLGAADIVVKNCTLSMKEIAAKIIQWDKDGLVHFGQVIYEKNPKTGSEWIHIGNDPTLIFNYNFVQVVQRQKYLMSLDNGKTYKAFK
;
A
#
# COMPACT_ATOMS: atom_id res chain seq x y z
N MET A 1 -5.84 1.04 21.87
CA MET A 1 -4.58 1.03 21.08
C MET A 1 -3.42 1.77 21.72
N LYS A 2 -2.43 0.99 22.20
CA LYS A 2 -1.10 1.52 22.50
C LYS A 2 -0.37 1.71 21.18
N ASP A 3 -0.02 2.95 20.85
CA ASP A 3 0.64 3.28 19.59
C ASP A 3 2.06 2.72 19.54
N LYS A 4 2.20 1.51 18.99
CA LYS A 4 3.46 0.76 18.87
C LYS A 4 4.21 1.24 17.63
N LYS A 5 5.53 1.39 17.75
CA LYS A 5 6.43 1.52 16.59
C LYS A 5 6.49 0.18 15.85
N LEU A 6 6.16 0.19 14.56
CA LEU A 6 6.37 -0.96 13.68
C LEU A 6 7.81 -0.95 13.16
N THR A 7 8.30 0.23 12.78
CA THR A 7 9.72 0.46 12.44
C THR A 7 10.19 1.81 13.02
N ASN A 8 11.39 2.24 12.64
CA ASN A 8 11.92 3.53 13.09
C ASN A 8 11.09 4.73 12.62
N ASN A 9 10.47 4.63 11.44
CA ASN A 9 9.73 5.73 10.82
C ASN A 9 8.23 5.46 10.67
N PHE A 10 7.74 4.31 11.09
CA PHE A 10 6.33 3.93 10.98
C PHE A 10 5.76 3.44 12.31
N LYS A 11 4.58 3.96 12.66
CA LYS A 11 3.80 3.58 13.83
C LYS A 11 2.49 2.90 13.44
N LEU A 12 1.99 2.06 14.33
CA LEU A 12 0.75 1.32 14.11
C LEU A 12 -0.45 2.25 13.83
N SER A 13 -0.55 3.38 14.53
CA SER A 13 -1.64 4.35 14.38
C SER A 13 -1.71 5.01 13.00
N GLU A 14 -0.65 4.92 12.19
CA GLU A 14 -0.63 5.39 10.80
C GLU A 14 -1.41 4.45 9.87
N PHE A 15 -1.44 3.16 10.18
CA PHE A 15 -2.09 2.14 9.36
C PHE A 15 -3.50 1.80 9.84
N ILE A 16 -3.75 1.76 11.14
CA ILE A 16 -5.05 1.31 11.69
C ILE A 16 -5.48 2.20 12.86
N LYS A 17 -6.79 2.42 13.00
CA LYS A 17 -7.39 3.26 14.06
C LYS A 17 -7.99 2.47 15.22
N VAL A 18 -8.05 1.15 15.09
CA VAL A 18 -8.57 0.20 16.07
C VAL A 18 -7.47 -0.79 16.47
N ASP A 19 -7.66 -1.49 17.58
CA ASP A 19 -6.72 -2.52 18.01
C ASP A 19 -6.72 -3.69 17.01
N PRO A 20 -5.58 -4.01 16.36
CA PRO A 20 -5.48 -5.12 15.42
C PRO A 20 -5.45 -6.46 16.16
N ASN A 21 -5.97 -7.51 15.54
CA ASN A 21 -5.64 -8.88 15.94
C ASN A 21 -4.21 -9.27 15.49
N ASP A 22 -3.72 -10.42 15.93
CA ASP A 22 -2.34 -10.85 15.64
C ASP A 22 -2.05 -10.98 14.14
N TYR A 23 -3.02 -11.45 13.36
CA TYR A 23 -2.88 -11.58 11.91
C TYR A 23 -2.76 -10.21 11.24
N GLN A 24 -3.64 -9.27 11.59
CA GLN A 24 -3.56 -7.87 11.15
C GLN A 24 -2.22 -7.24 11.52
N LEU A 25 -1.77 -7.44 12.75
CA LEU A 25 -0.51 -6.89 13.21
C LEU A 25 0.67 -7.42 12.39
N ALA A 26 0.69 -8.72 12.08
CA ALA A 26 1.72 -9.33 11.24
C ALA A 26 1.71 -8.75 9.81
N LEU A 27 0.53 -8.59 9.20
CA LEU A 27 0.40 -7.98 7.87
C LEU A 27 0.86 -6.52 7.84
N LEU A 28 0.52 -5.75 8.87
CA LEU A 28 0.92 -4.35 8.98
C LEU A 28 2.42 -4.20 9.26
N GLN A 29 3.00 -5.11 10.05
CA GLN A 29 4.44 -5.15 10.27
C GLN A 29 5.18 -5.40 8.94
N LEU A 30 4.74 -6.38 8.15
CA LEU A 30 5.34 -6.68 6.85
C LEU A 30 5.29 -5.50 5.86
N LEU A 31 4.16 -4.78 5.82
CA LEU A 31 4.05 -3.55 5.03
C LEU A 31 5.04 -2.49 5.53
N ALA A 32 5.09 -2.26 6.84
CA ALA A 32 5.95 -1.24 7.43
C ALA A 32 7.44 -1.52 7.21
N ASP A 33 7.85 -2.79 7.27
CA ASP A 33 9.24 -3.22 7.02
C ASP A 33 9.65 -2.94 5.57
N ASN A 34 8.84 -3.32 4.59
CA ASN A 34 9.12 -3.03 3.19
C ASN A 34 9.08 -1.52 2.88
N LEU A 35 8.12 -0.79 3.45
CA LEU A 35 8.05 0.67 3.29
C LEU A 35 9.24 1.38 3.92
N GLN A 36 9.82 0.82 5.00
CA GLN A 36 11.04 1.35 5.60
C GLN A 36 12.23 1.21 4.64
N LEU A 37 12.37 0.06 3.98
CA LEU A 37 13.39 -0.13 2.93
C LEU A 37 13.19 0.85 1.76
N VAL A 38 11.95 1.00 1.27
CA VAL A 38 11.63 2.00 0.21
C VAL A 38 12.03 3.40 0.65
N ARG A 39 11.69 3.80 1.88
CA ARG A 39 12.05 5.11 2.42
C ARG A 39 13.56 5.31 2.47
N ASP A 40 14.31 4.28 2.84
CA ASP A 40 15.76 4.35 3.00
C ASP A 40 16.46 4.42 1.64
N PHE A 41 16.01 3.65 0.65
CA PHE A 41 16.50 3.77 -0.73
C PHE A 41 16.18 5.14 -1.34
N LEU A 42 14.99 5.70 -1.07
CA LEU A 42 14.62 7.02 -1.59
C LEU A 42 15.45 8.16 -0.99
N GLN A 43 16.22 7.96 0.09
CA GLN A 43 17.03 9.05 0.68
C GLN A 43 18.07 9.59 -0.30
N GLU A 44 18.54 8.80 -1.27
CA GLU A 44 19.46 9.30 -2.31
C GLU A 44 18.83 10.41 -3.19
N PHE A 45 17.49 10.46 -3.24
CA PHE A 45 16.70 11.44 -3.97
C PHE A 45 16.07 12.51 -3.07
N ALA A 46 16.54 12.64 -1.83
CA ALA A 46 16.01 13.64 -0.91
C ALA A 46 16.25 15.07 -1.42
N LEU A 47 15.27 15.97 -1.21
CA LEU A 47 15.47 17.39 -1.43
C LEU A 47 16.60 17.93 -0.52
N PRO A 48 17.37 18.96 -0.93
CA PRO A 48 18.47 19.49 -0.14
C PRO A 48 18.05 19.83 1.30
N LYS A 49 18.80 19.28 2.28
CA LYS A 49 18.56 19.47 3.73
C LYS A 49 17.19 18.97 4.22
N LYS A 50 16.56 18.04 3.50
CA LYS A 50 15.33 17.37 3.91
C LYS A 50 15.55 15.86 3.98
N THR A 51 14.69 15.18 4.71
CA THR A 51 14.63 13.72 4.76
C THR A 51 13.37 13.27 4.04
N VAL A 52 13.47 12.22 3.21
CA VAL A 52 12.28 11.64 2.56
C VAL A 52 11.30 11.15 3.62
N SER A 53 10.04 11.51 3.45
CA SER A 53 8.94 11.10 4.29
C SER A 53 7.93 10.32 3.47
N ILE A 54 7.50 9.18 3.98
CA ILE A 54 6.38 8.42 3.43
C ILE A 54 5.23 8.55 4.42
N SER A 55 4.07 9.00 3.96
CA SER A 55 2.86 9.11 4.75
C SER A 55 1.82 8.11 4.30
N ILE A 56 1.20 7.39 5.23
CA ILE A 56 0.07 6.50 4.94
C ILE A 56 -1.18 7.35 4.78
N SER A 57 -1.67 7.49 3.54
CA SER A 57 -2.89 8.25 3.23
C SER A 57 -4.15 7.41 3.41
N SER A 58 -4.06 6.09 3.26
CA SER A 58 -5.13 5.14 3.58
C SER A 58 -4.52 3.81 4.03
N GLY A 59 -4.79 3.40 5.26
CA GLY A 59 -4.37 2.09 5.79
C GLY A 59 -5.49 1.06 5.76
N VAL A 60 -5.73 0.39 6.90
CA VAL A 60 -6.80 -0.58 7.08
C VAL A 60 -8.16 0.10 6.98
N ARG A 61 -9.04 -0.45 6.15
CA ARG A 61 -10.41 0.04 5.94
C ARG A 61 -11.40 -0.84 6.67
N THR A 62 -12.39 -0.21 7.27
CA THR A 62 -13.58 -0.87 7.83
C THR A 62 -14.72 -0.91 6.79
N GLN A 63 -15.81 -1.61 7.10
CA GLN A 63 -17.04 -1.51 6.28
C GLN A 63 -17.55 -0.06 6.21
N ALA A 64 -17.47 0.69 7.31
CA ALA A 64 -17.86 2.10 7.33
C ALA A 64 -17.00 2.97 6.39
N ASP A 65 -15.70 2.67 6.25
CA ASP A 65 -14.84 3.33 5.27
C ASP A 65 -15.23 2.99 3.84
N TYR A 66 -15.56 1.72 3.57
CA TYR A 66 -16.07 1.29 2.27
C TYR A 66 -17.34 2.08 1.89
N ASP A 67 -18.33 2.13 2.79
CA ASP A 67 -19.60 2.81 2.55
C ASP A 67 -19.40 4.32 2.34
N ARG A 68 -18.52 4.94 3.14
CA ARG A 68 -18.14 6.36 2.99
C ARG A 68 -17.49 6.65 1.64
N LEU A 69 -16.58 5.79 1.18
CA LEU A 69 -15.91 5.92 -0.11
C LEU A 69 -16.90 5.79 -1.28
N VAL A 70 -17.79 4.80 -1.22
CA VAL A 70 -18.87 4.63 -2.22
C VAL A 70 -19.76 5.87 -2.27
N LYS A 71 -20.19 6.40 -1.12
CA LYS A 71 -20.99 7.63 -1.03
C LYS A 71 -20.30 8.84 -1.66
N ASN A 72 -18.97 8.89 -1.62
CA ASN A 72 -18.15 9.96 -2.19
C ASN A 72 -17.80 9.73 -3.68
N GLY A 73 -18.37 8.72 -4.33
CA GLY A 73 -18.17 8.42 -5.76
C GLY A 73 -16.88 7.67 -6.08
N TYR A 74 -16.16 7.18 -5.06
CA TYR A 74 -15.08 6.21 -5.26
C TYR A 74 -15.66 4.82 -5.53
N ASN A 75 -14.84 3.93 -6.10
CA ASN A 75 -15.24 2.56 -6.41
C ASN A 75 -14.35 1.56 -5.66
N PRO A 76 -14.36 1.57 -4.31
CA PRO A 76 -13.56 0.61 -3.55
C PRO A 76 -14.02 -0.81 -3.89
N SER A 77 -13.06 -1.73 -4.06
CA SER A 77 -13.39 -3.15 -4.22
C SER A 77 -13.81 -3.78 -2.89
N LYS A 78 -14.85 -4.60 -2.90
CA LYS A 78 -15.26 -5.43 -1.73
C LYS A 78 -14.22 -6.48 -1.35
N THR A 79 -13.28 -6.78 -2.24
CA THR A 79 -12.16 -7.72 -2.02
C THR A 79 -10.84 -6.99 -1.85
N SER A 80 -10.87 -5.69 -1.54
CA SER A 80 -9.66 -4.87 -1.38
C SER A 80 -8.76 -5.37 -0.26
N ASP A 81 -7.45 -5.35 -0.48
CA ASP A 81 -6.49 -5.71 0.58
C ASP A 81 -6.39 -4.68 1.71
N HIS A 82 -6.97 -3.48 1.53
CA HIS A 82 -7.15 -2.55 2.64
C HIS A 82 -7.99 -3.14 3.78
N PHE A 83 -8.79 -4.19 3.53
CA PHE A 83 -9.48 -4.86 4.63
C PHE A 83 -8.52 -5.62 5.55
N CYS A 84 -7.29 -5.94 5.13
CA CYS A 84 -6.21 -6.43 5.99
C CYS A 84 -6.67 -7.54 6.96
N GLY A 85 -7.13 -8.67 6.44
CA GLY A 85 -7.71 -9.77 7.20
C GLY A 85 -9.16 -9.60 7.64
N LEU A 86 -9.78 -8.42 7.50
CA LEU A 86 -11.21 -8.23 7.73
C LEU A 86 -11.99 -8.89 6.60
N GLN A 87 -12.73 -9.95 6.93
CA GLN A 87 -13.53 -10.69 5.95
C GLN A 87 -14.81 -9.92 5.64
N LEU A 88 -14.92 -9.33 4.45
CA LEU A 88 -16.23 -8.93 3.92
C LEU A 88 -16.95 -10.07 3.20
N LEU A 89 -16.21 -11.05 2.66
CA LEU A 89 -16.73 -12.15 1.83
C LEU A 89 -15.97 -13.48 2.02
N SER A 90 -15.47 -13.74 3.24
CA SER A 90 -14.81 -15.01 3.61
C SER A 90 -13.56 -15.41 2.80
N LYS A 91 -12.92 -14.46 2.10
CA LYS A 91 -11.59 -14.65 1.49
C LYS A 91 -10.55 -13.94 2.35
N PRO A 92 -9.39 -14.58 2.64
CA PRO A 92 -8.33 -13.91 3.37
C PRO A 92 -7.77 -12.78 2.50
N THR A 93 -7.62 -11.58 3.07
CA THR A 93 -6.98 -10.44 2.41
C THR A 93 -5.55 -10.28 2.92
N LEU A 94 -4.69 -9.70 2.08
CA LEU A 94 -3.24 -9.68 2.28
C LEU A 94 -2.75 -8.46 3.07
N GLY A 95 -3.56 -7.40 3.18
CA GLY A 95 -3.14 -6.12 3.72
C GLY A 95 -2.57 -5.20 2.64
N ALA A 96 -3.03 -3.96 2.63
CA ALA A 96 -2.54 -2.92 1.74
C ALA A 96 -2.63 -1.53 2.37
N ALA A 97 -1.83 -0.62 1.83
CA ALA A 97 -1.82 0.79 2.20
C ALA A 97 -1.63 1.68 0.96
N ASP A 98 -2.25 2.85 0.99
CA ASP A 98 -2.00 3.93 0.06
C ASP A 98 -0.97 4.87 0.69
N ILE A 99 0.07 5.21 -0.07
CA ILE A 99 1.17 6.04 0.39
C ILE A 99 1.33 7.29 -0.46
N VAL A 100 1.79 8.37 0.19
CA VAL A 100 2.26 9.60 -0.45
C VAL A 100 3.68 9.87 0.03
N VAL A 101 4.58 10.14 -0.91
CA VAL A 101 5.97 10.45 -0.61
C VAL A 101 6.20 11.96 -0.71
N LYS A 102 6.92 12.51 0.26
CA LYS A 102 7.30 13.93 0.34
C LYS A 102 8.81 14.08 0.49
N ASN A 103 9.29 15.29 0.19
CA ASN A 103 10.70 15.66 0.26
C ASN A 103 11.62 14.85 -0.67
N CYS A 104 11.09 14.41 -1.81
CA CYS A 104 11.83 13.68 -2.83
C CYS A 104 11.90 14.54 -4.11
N THR A 105 13.00 14.45 -4.86
CA THR A 105 13.13 15.10 -6.18
C THR A 105 12.33 14.39 -7.26
N LEU A 106 12.03 13.11 -7.06
CA LEU A 106 11.23 12.29 -7.98
C LEU A 106 9.73 12.56 -7.84
N SER A 107 9.01 12.53 -8.96
CA SER A 107 7.55 12.51 -8.98
C SER A 107 6.97 11.20 -8.42
N MET A 108 5.70 11.19 -8.03
CA MET A 108 5.04 9.96 -7.54
C MET A 108 5.08 8.82 -8.56
N LYS A 109 4.99 9.13 -9.86
CA LYS A 109 5.11 8.12 -10.92
C LYS A 109 6.52 7.53 -11.02
N GLU A 110 7.55 8.36 -10.93
CA GLU A 110 8.95 7.91 -10.93
C GLU A 110 9.28 7.08 -9.68
N ILE A 111 8.73 7.46 -8.53
CA ILE A 111 8.83 6.69 -7.29
C ILE A 111 8.18 5.31 -7.45
N ALA A 112 6.99 5.23 -8.04
CA ALA A 112 6.35 3.94 -8.33
C ALA A 112 7.23 3.07 -9.24
N ALA A 113 7.84 3.66 -10.27
CA ALA A 113 8.77 2.95 -11.15
C ALA A 113 10.01 2.41 -10.41
N LYS A 114 10.58 3.20 -9.48
CA LYS A 114 11.68 2.76 -8.62
C LYS A 114 11.29 1.60 -7.71
N ILE A 115 10.12 1.68 -7.07
CA ILE A 115 9.60 0.60 -6.22
C ILE A 115 9.42 -0.69 -7.02
N ILE A 116 8.84 -0.59 -8.23
CA ILE A 116 8.68 -1.75 -9.13
C ILE A 116 10.04 -2.35 -9.49
N GLN A 117 11.05 -1.51 -9.77
CA GLN A 117 12.38 -1.98 -10.10
C GLN A 117 13.02 -2.70 -8.89
N TRP A 118 12.97 -2.10 -7.70
CA TRP A 118 13.49 -2.72 -6.48
C TRP A 118 12.78 -4.02 -6.10
N ASP A 119 11.48 -4.14 -6.38
CA ASP A 119 10.75 -5.39 -6.20
C ASP A 119 11.20 -6.48 -7.18
N LYS A 120 11.40 -6.12 -8.46
CA LYS A 120 11.96 -7.04 -9.48
C LYS A 120 13.38 -7.49 -9.15
N ASP A 121 14.17 -6.61 -8.54
CA ASP A 121 15.54 -6.90 -8.10
C ASP A 121 15.58 -7.67 -6.77
N GLY A 122 14.42 -7.92 -6.14
CA GLY A 122 14.31 -8.65 -4.88
C GLY A 122 14.77 -7.87 -3.64
N LEU A 123 14.84 -6.55 -3.73
CA LEU A 123 15.25 -5.67 -2.62
C LEU A 123 14.09 -5.28 -1.71
N VAL A 124 12.87 -5.32 -2.24
CA VAL A 124 11.61 -5.19 -1.51
C VAL A 124 10.63 -6.24 -2.03
N HIS A 125 9.57 -6.54 -1.27
CA HIS A 125 8.60 -7.57 -1.64
C HIS A 125 7.18 -7.07 -1.44
N PHE A 126 6.52 -6.75 -2.54
CA PHE A 126 5.11 -6.36 -2.57
C PHE A 126 4.33 -7.33 -3.43
N GLY A 127 3.06 -7.59 -3.12
CA GLY A 127 2.17 -8.39 -3.98
C GLY A 127 1.47 -7.54 -5.03
N GLN A 128 1.38 -6.23 -4.80
CA GLN A 128 0.83 -5.28 -5.75
C GLN A 128 1.43 -3.89 -5.52
N VAL A 129 1.77 -3.22 -6.63
CA VAL A 129 2.20 -1.82 -6.68
C VAL A 129 1.36 -1.13 -7.74
N ILE A 130 0.52 -0.18 -7.34
CA ILE A 130 -0.31 0.60 -8.26
C ILE A 130 -0.01 2.08 -8.10
N TYR A 131 0.39 2.74 -9.17
CA TYR A 131 0.38 4.19 -9.21
C TYR A 131 -1.04 4.68 -9.52
N GLU A 132 -1.60 5.46 -8.61
CA GLU A 132 -2.96 5.95 -8.72
C GLU A 132 -3.00 7.48 -8.78
N LYS A 133 -3.97 7.99 -9.53
CA LYS A 133 -4.20 9.43 -9.66
C LYS A 133 -5.67 9.77 -9.79
N ASN A 134 -6.05 10.88 -9.18
CA ASN A 134 -7.34 11.51 -9.41
C ASN A 134 -7.18 12.64 -10.43
N PRO A 135 -7.65 12.47 -11.68
CA PRO A 135 -7.48 13.50 -12.72
C PRO A 135 -8.28 14.78 -12.42
N LYS A 136 -9.31 14.74 -11.57
CA LYS A 136 -10.10 15.92 -11.22
C LYS A 136 -9.39 16.84 -10.24
N THR A 137 -8.67 16.26 -9.27
CA THR A 137 -7.98 17.03 -8.20
C THR A 137 -6.47 17.11 -8.39
N GLY A 138 -5.91 16.34 -9.35
CA GLY A 138 -4.47 16.20 -9.54
C GLY A 138 -3.77 15.42 -8.42
N SER A 139 -4.52 14.80 -7.51
CA SER A 139 -3.95 14.04 -6.39
C SER A 139 -3.38 12.72 -6.86
N GLU A 140 -2.21 12.35 -6.35
CA GLU A 140 -1.48 11.12 -6.70
C GLU A 140 -1.08 10.35 -5.45
N TRP A 141 -1.10 9.03 -5.52
CA TRP A 141 -0.65 8.13 -4.45
C TRP A 141 -0.17 6.81 -5.05
N ILE A 142 0.48 5.99 -4.24
CA ILE A 142 0.86 4.62 -4.62
C ILE A 142 0.14 3.66 -3.69
N HIS A 143 -0.64 2.75 -4.27
CA HIS A 143 -1.20 1.60 -3.56
C HIS A 143 -0.13 0.50 -3.47
N ILE A 144 0.08 -0.02 -2.26
CA ILE A 144 1.06 -1.05 -1.96
C ILE A 144 0.35 -2.18 -1.20
N GLY A 145 0.44 -3.41 -1.72
CA GLY A 145 -0.10 -4.61 -1.08
C GLY A 145 1.00 -5.60 -0.70
N ASN A 146 0.76 -6.39 0.35
CA ASN A 146 1.71 -7.44 0.78
C ASN A 146 1.87 -8.55 -0.27
N ASP A 147 3.06 -9.12 -0.33
CA ASP A 147 3.35 -10.29 -1.17
C ASP A 147 2.67 -11.55 -0.59
N PRO A 148 1.76 -12.22 -1.32
CA PRO A 148 1.10 -13.43 -0.83
C PRO A 148 2.07 -14.58 -0.56
N THR A 149 3.23 -14.62 -1.23
CA THR A 149 4.24 -15.68 -1.05
C THR A 149 4.92 -15.63 0.32
N LEU A 150 4.86 -14.48 1.00
CA LEU A 150 5.40 -14.30 2.35
C LEU A 150 4.38 -14.60 3.45
N ILE A 151 3.10 -14.77 3.09
CA ILE A 151 1.99 -14.94 4.04
C ILE A 151 1.42 -16.35 3.95
N PHE A 152 1.25 -16.88 2.73
CA PHE A 152 0.57 -18.14 2.49
C PHE A 152 1.50 -19.19 1.92
N ASN A 153 1.14 -20.46 2.14
CA ASN A 153 1.79 -21.56 1.44
C ASN A 153 1.49 -21.53 -0.07
N TYR A 154 2.30 -22.25 -0.84
CA TYR A 154 2.24 -22.28 -2.30
C TYR A 154 0.83 -22.57 -2.88
N ASN A 155 0.08 -23.48 -2.26
CA ASN A 155 -1.25 -23.87 -2.74
C ASN A 155 -2.25 -22.71 -2.68
N PHE A 156 -2.16 -21.86 -1.65
CA PHE A 156 -3.01 -20.68 -1.52
C PHE A 156 -2.57 -19.54 -2.43
N VAL A 157 -1.26 -19.38 -2.68
CA VAL A 157 -0.73 -18.33 -3.56
C VAL A 157 -1.30 -18.45 -4.98
N GLN A 158 -1.44 -19.66 -5.51
CA GLN A 158 -1.97 -19.87 -6.87
C GLN A 158 -3.41 -19.35 -7.04
N VAL A 159 -4.20 -19.30 -5.97
CA VAL A 159 -5.60 -18.84 -6.00
C VAL A 159 -5.71 -17.32 -5.88
N VAL A 160 -4.68 -16.64 -5.40
CA VAL A 160 -4.67 -15.19 -5.11
C VAL A 160 -3.86 -14.42 -6.16
N GLN A 161 -3.64 -14.98 -7.36
CA GLN A 161 -2.89 -14.29 -8.41
C GLN A 161 -3.55 -12.95 -8.80
N ARG A 162 -2.76 -11.89 -8.74
CA ARG A 162 -3.14 -10.53 -9.13
C ARG A 162 -2.13 -9.96 -10.10
N GLN A 163 -2.59 -9.04 -10.94
CA GLN A 163 -1.65 -8.24 -11.73
C GLN A 163 -0.87 -7.33 -10.79
N LYS A 164 0.44 -7.59 -10.71
CA LYS A 164 1.35 -7.02 -9.70
C LYS A 164 1.61 -5.53 -9.91
N TYR A 165 1.88 -5.10 -11.14
CA TYR A 165 2.27 -3.72 -11.46
C TYR A 165 1.22 -3.04 -12.33
N LEU A 166 0.57 -2.02 -11.77
CA LEU A 166 -0.55 -1.35 -12.42
C LEU A 166 -0.40 0.17 -12.33
N MET A 167 -1.15 0.87 -13.18
CA MET A 167 -1.46 2.28 -12.98
C MET A 167 -2.93 2.57 -13.27
N SER A 168 -3.56 3.41 -12.45
CA SER A 168 -4.93 3.87 -12.68
C SER A 168 -4.96 4.98 -13.73
N LEU A 169 -6.02 5.03 -14.55
CA LEU A 169 -6.24 6.12 -15.50
C LEU A 169 -7.19 7.20 -14.96
N ASP A 170 -8.10 6.81 -14.07
CA ASP A 170 -9.28 7.59 -13.71
C ASP A 170 -9.76 7.35 -12.27
N ASN A 171 -8.87 7.57 -11.28
CA ASN A 171 -9.20 7.49 -9.85
C ASN A 171 -9.62 6.07 -9.42
N GLY A 172 -8.82 5.08 -9.81
CA GLY A 172 -8.98 3.68 -9.39
C GLY A 172 -10.14 2.92 -10.05
N LYS A 173 -10.73 3.43 -11.14
CA LYS A 173 -11.80 2.71 -11.88
C LYS A 173 -11.25 1.80 -12.95
N THR A 174 -10.32 2.29 -13.75
CA THR A 174 -9.67 1.56 -14.83
C THR A 174 -8.18 1.50 -14.59
N TYR A 175 -7.61 0.31 -14.84
CA TYR A 175 -6.21 0.03 -14.64
C TYR A 175 -5.61 -0.49 -15.93
N LYS A 176 -4.33 -0.18 -16.14
CA LYS A 176 -3.48 -0.82 -17.14
C LYS A 176 -2.17 -1.26 -16.51
N ALA A 177 -1.46 -2.16 -17.19
CA ALA A 177 -0.10 -2.51 -16.80
C ALA A 177 0.76 -1.24 -16.68
N PHE A 178 1.54 -1.14 -15.60
CA PHE A 178 2.55 -0.11 -15.48
C PHE A 178 3.63 -0.36 -16.54
N LYS A 179 3.84 0.61 -17.44
CA LYS A 179 4.84 0.58 -18.51
C LYS A 179 5.82 1.72 -18.30
#